data_AF-A0A953AWI9-F1
#
_entry.id   AF-A0A953AWI9-F1
#
_cell.length_a   1.000
_cell.length_b   1.000
_cell.length_c   1.000
_cell.angle_alpha   90.00
_cell.angle_beta   90.00
_cell.angle_gamma   90.00
#
_symmetry.space_group_name_H-M   'P 1'
#
loop_
_entity.id
_entity.type
_entity.pdbx_description
1 polymer ?
#
loop_
_entity_poly.entity_id
_entity_poly.type
_entity_poly.pdbx_seq_one_letter_code
_entity_poly.pdbx_strand_id
1 'polypeptide(L)' 'MERLKGRVICFEQIVLKLIRVEGFDAVRDRLASGATCDQVLRSAFGSGPLMAQATVIEALEAYSRDLREHPSGLLATI' A
#
# COMPACT_ATOMS: atom_id res chain seq x y z
N MET A 1 -4.43 -15.35 -17.63
CA MET A 1 -3.82 -14.59 -16.51
C MET A 1 -2.73 -13.65 -17.03
N GLU A 2 -2.96 -12.93 -18.14
CA GLU A 2 -1.89 -12.12 -18.79
C GLU A 2 -1.51 -10.86 -17.99
N ARG A 3 -2.43 -10.29 -17.21
CA ARG A 3 -2.19 -9.06 -16.42
C ARG A 3 -1.11 -9.18 -15.33
N LEU A 4 -0.77 -10.39 -14.90
CA LEU A 4 0.20 -10.66 -13.84
C LEU A 4 1.50 -11.29 -14.35
N LYS A 5 1.56 -11.65 -15.63
CA LYS A 5 2.67 -12.43 -16.19
C LYS A 5 3.93 -11.57 -16.26
N GLY A 6 4.98 -11.98 -15.54
CA GLY A 6 6.24 -11.22 -15.47
C GLY A 6 6.11 -9.87 -14.75
N ARG A 7 5.05 -9.68 -13.95
CA ARG A 7 4.79 -8.46 -13.18
C ARG A 7 4.87 -8.75 -11.68
N VAL A 8 5.22 -7.74 -10.91
CA VAL A 8 5.24 -7.78 -9.44
C VAL A 8 4.01 -7.04 -8.93
N ILE A 9 3.40 -7.57 -7.88
CA ILE A 9 2.43 -6.85 -7.06
C ILE A 9 3.16 -6.42 -5.80
N CYS A 10 3.24 -5.11 -5.59
CA CYS A 10 3.76 -4.57 -4.35
C CYS A 10 2.71 -4.64 -3.25
N PHE A 11 3.18 -4.75 -2.00
CA PHE A 11 2.32 -4.89 -0.85
C PHE A 11 1.39 -3.68 -0.68
N GLU A 12 1.87 -2.48 -0.98
CA GLU A 12 1.11 -1.22 -0.97
C GLU A 12 -0.06 -1.26 -1.95
N GLN A 13 0.08 -1.93 -3.11
CA GLN A 13 -1.02 -2.09 -4.07
C GLN A 13 -2.14 -2.97 -3.49
N ILE A 14 -1.77 -4.00 -2.72
CA ILE A 14 -2.72 -4.86 -2.04
C ILE A 14 -3.42 -4.07 -0.93
N VAL A 15 -2.67 -3.32 -0.12
CA VAL A 15 -3.23 -2.49 0.96
C VAL A 15 -4.21 -1.45 0.40
N LEU A 16 -3.84 -0.72 -0.65
CA LEU A 16 -4.72 0.25 -1.31
C LEU A 16 -5.99 -0.42 -1.84
N LYS A 17 -5.86 -1.62 -2.44
CA LYS A 17 -7.01 -2.37 -2.93
C LYS A 17 -7.92 -2.84 -1.79
N LEU A 18 -7.36 -3.28 -0.68
CA LEU A 18 -8.12 -3.67 0.51
C LEU A 18 -8.84 -2.46 1.13
N ILE A 19 -8.18 -1.29 1.22
CA ILE A 19 -8.83 -0.06 1.73
C ILE A 19 -10.04 0.30 0.88
N ARG A 20 -9.96 0.13 -0.44
CA ARG A 20 -11.07 0.40 -1.37
C ARG A 20 -12.24 -0.59 -1.23
N VAL A 21 -11.97 -1.84 -0.86
CA VAL A 21 -12.99 -2.90 -0.79
C VAL A 21 -13.58 -3.05 0.61
N GLU A 22 -12.74 -3.04 1.65
CA GLU A 22 -13.11 -3.30 3.04
C GLU A 22 -13.21 -2.03 3.90
N GLY A 23 -12.73 -0.89 3.39
CA GLY A 23 -12.68 0.37 4.14
C GLY A 23 -11.40 0.55 4.95
N PHE A 24 -11.07 1.80 5.26
CA PHE A 24 -9.80 2.16 5.89
C PHE A 24 -9.64 1.59 7.30
N ASP A 25 -10.64 1.72 8.16
CA ASP A 25 -10.55 1.29 9.56
C ASP A 25 -10.32 -0.23 9.69
N ALA A 26 -11.04 -1.03 8.89
CA ALA A 26 -10.89 -2.48 8.86
C ALA A 26 -9.48 -2.93 8.46
N VAL A 27 -8.87 -2.21 7.51
CA VAL A 27 -7.51 -2.50 7.04
C VAL A 27 -6.46 -1.98 8.00
N ARG A 28 -6.64 -0.78 8.56
CA ARG A 28 -5.76 -0.19 9.57
C ARG A 28 -5.58 -1.14 10.75
N ASP A 29 -6.67 -1.66 11.30
CA ASP A 29 -6.61 -2.49 12.51
C ASP A 29 -5.85 -3.81 12.26
N ARG A 30 -5.92 -4.35 11.03
CA ARG A 30 -5.12 -5.52 10.64
C ARG A 30 -3.65 -5.18 10.44
N LEU A 31 -3.35 -4.03 9.83
CA LEU A 31 -1.98 -3.61 9.50
C LEU A 31 -1.22 -3.01 10.69
N ALA A 32 -1.92 -2.49 11.71
CA ALA A 32 -1.33 -1.96 12.93
C ALA A 32 -0.41 -2.98 13.62
N SER A 33 -0.73 -4.28 13.52
CA SER A 33 0.08 -5.38 14.02
C SER A 33 1.41 -5.58 13.26
N GLY A 34 1.47 -5.18 11.99
CA GLY A 34 2.63 -5.36 11.10
C GLY A 34 3.54 -4.13 10.96
N ALA A 35 3.15 -2.97 11.49
CA ALA A 35 3.92 -1.73 11.39
C ALA A 35 5.32 -1.81 12.02
N THR A 36 5.57 -2.77 12.91
CA THR A 36 6.89 -3.04 13.50
C THR A 36 7.86 -3.76 12.56
N CYS A 37 7.38 -4.32 11.45
CA CYS A 37 8.21 -5.08 10.51
C CYS A 37 8.42 -4.35 9.18
N ASP A 38 7.51 -3.47 8.79
CA ASP A 38 7.54 -2.81 7.49
C ASP A 38 7.74 -1.29 7.64
N GLN A 39 8.79 -0.75 7.00
CA GLN A 39 9.14 0.66 7.08
C GLN A 39 8.11 1.55 6.37
N VAL A 40 7.51 1.07 5.28
CA VAL A 40 6.49 1.80 4.52
C VAL A 40 5.20 1.88 5.32
N LEU A 41 4.76 0.77 5.92
CA LEU A 41 3.64 0.77 6.86
C LEU A 41 3.91 1.67 8.05
N ARG A 42 5.11 1.64 8.64
CA ARG A 42 5.47 2.51 9.75
C ARG A 42 5.47 3.99 9.35
N SER A 43 5.92 4.29 8.13
CA SER A 43 5.89 5.65 7.59
C SER A 43 4.46 6.11 7.27
N ALA A 44 3.64 5.23 6.71
CA ALA A 44 2.28 5.55 6.29
C ALA A 44 1.33 5.64 7.49
N PHE A 45 1.45 4.74 8.47
CA PHE A 45 0.60 4.69 9.66
C PHE A 45 1.22 5.39 10.89
N GLY A 46 2.47 5.86 10.82
CA GLY A 46 3.15 6.56 11.90
C GLY A 46 3.29 5.74 13.19
N SER A 47 3.66 6.40 14.28
CA SER A 47 3.77 5.82 15.63
C SER A 47 2.40 5.60 16.31
N GLY A 48 1.28 5.62 15.58
CA GLY A 48 -0.03 5.40 16.18
C GLY A 48 -1.23 5.56 15.25
N PRO A 49 -2.41 5.08 15.68
CA PRO A 49 -3.63 4.97 14.87
C PRO A 49 -4.32 6.29 14.48
N LEU A 50 -3.70 7.44 14.79
CA LEU A 50 -4.28 8.78 14.62
C LEU A 50 -4.01 9.42 13.24
N MET A 51 -3.32 8.73 12.33
CA MET A 51 -3.12 9.27 10.99
C MET A 51 -4.42 9.29 10.20
N ALA A 52 -4.72 10.45 9.59
CA ALA A 52 -5.87 10.62 8.73
C ALA A 52 -5.75 9.69 7.51
N GLN A 53 -6.86 9.04 7.14
CA GLN A 53 -6.95 8.16 5.98
C GLN A 53 -6.32 8.76 4.71
N ALA A 54 -6.53 10.06 4.48
CA ALA A 54 -5.97 10.78 3.32
C ALA A 54 -4.43 10.71 3.28
N THR A 55 -3.76 10.94 4.41
CA THR A 55 -2.30 10.90 4.52
C THR A 55 -1.75 9.50 4.28
N VAL A 56 -2.41 8.48 4.82
CA VAL A 56 -1.99 7.07 4.62
C VAL A 56 -2.11 6.68 3.14
N ILE A 57 -3.25 7.01 2.51
CA ILE A 57 -3.49 6.72 1.10
C ILE A 57 -2.45 7.46 0.24
N GLU A 58 -2.21 8.74 0.51
CA GLU A 58 -1.23 9.54 -0.24
C GLU A 58 0.19 8.95 -0.13
N ALA A 59 0.62 8.52 1.06
CA ALA A 59 1.93 7.91 1.26
C ALA A 59 2.07 6.58 0.49
N LEU A 60 1.05 5.72 0.54
CA LEU A 60 1.05 4.45 -0.21
C LEU A 60 0.99 4.66 -1.73
N GLU A 61 0.25 5.68 -2.19
CA GLU A 61 0.16 6.04 -3.61
C GLU A 61 1.45 6.70 -4.13
N ALA A 62 2.15 7.47 -3.29
CA ALA A 62 3.47 8.00 -3.61
C ALA A 62 4.48 6.86 -3.81
N TYR A 63 4.56 5.90 -2.88
CA TYR A 63 5.43 4.72 -3.00
C TYR A 63 5.13 3.91 -4.26
N SER A 64 3.84 3.68 -4.57
CA SER A 64 3.45 2.97 -5.78
C SER A 64 3.75 3.77 -7.06
N ARG A 65 3.79 5.12 -7.03
CA ARG A 65 4.16 5.95 -8.19
C ARG A 65 5.65 5.87 -8.47
N ASP A 66 6.50 6.04 -7.45
CA ASP A 66 7.95 5.94 -7.60
C ASP A 66 8.36 4.61 -8.24
N LEU A 67 7.73 3.51 -7.80
CA LEU A 67 7.97 2.17 -8.35
C LEU A 67 7.41 1.97 -9.77
N ARG A 68 6.42 2.75 -10.22
CA ARG A 68 5.95 2.71 -11.62
C ARG A 68 6.91 3.43 -12.56
N GLU A 69 7.62 4.43 -12.05
CA GLU A 69 8.58 5.19 -12.85
C GLU A 69 9.89 4.42 -13.05
N HIS A 70 10.24 3.47 -12.16
CA HIS A 70 11.50 2.72 -12.24
C HIS A 70 11.39 1.25 -11.78
N PRO A 71 11.61 0.23 -12.64
CA PRO A 71 11.59 0.20 -14.11
C PRO A 71 10.16 0.08 -14.67
N SER A 72 9.92 0.78 -15.79
CA SER A 72 8.62 0.87 -16.43
C SER A 72 8.06 -0.50 -16.79
N GLY A 73 6.83 -0.77 -16.31
CA GLY A 73 6.15 -2.02 -16.58
C GLY A 73 6.55 -3.20 -15.69
N LEU A 74 7.23 -2.99 -14.57
CA LEU A 74 7.39 -4.07 -13.60
C LEU A 74 6.11 -4.32 -12.78
N LEU A 75 5.37 -3.27 -12.45
CA LEU A 75 4.18 -3.39 -11.60
C LEU A 75 2.96 -3.90 -12.35
N ALA A 76 2.20 -4.77 -11.68
CA ALA A 76 0.92 -5.26 -12.15
C ALA A 76 -0.17 -4.19 -12.01
N THR A 77 -1.09 -4.15 -12.98
CA THR A 77 -2.33 -3.37 -12.87
C THR A 77 -3.39 -4.24 -12.20
N ILE A 78 -3.78 -3.91 -10.97
CA ILE A 78 -4.75 -4.68 -10.16
C ILE A 78 -5.86 -3.81 -9.60
#